data_AF-T2SCT7-F1
#
_entry.id   AF-T2SCT7-F1
#
_cell.length_a   1.000
_cell.length_b   1.000
_cell.length_c   1.000
_cell.angle_alpha   90.00
_cell.angle_beta   90.00
_cell.angle_gamma   90.00
#
_symmetry.space_group_name_H-M   'P 1'
#
loop_
_entity.id
_entity.type
_entity.pdbx_description
1 polymer ?
#
loop_
_entity_poly.entity_id
_entity_poly.type
_entity_poly.pdbx_seq_one_letter_code
_entity_poly.pdbx_strand_id
1 'polypeptide(L)'
;MSREEFLLYTNGLWNFSGESKKRLKHPAPFPRELPSRCIKLFSFLEDTIFDPFSGSGTTILEANALGRFSVGLEIEKEYCELSKKRILESLSLV
;
A
#
# COMPACT_ATOMS: atom_id res chain seq x y z
N MET A 1 -10.80 -1.78 -12.85
CA MET A 1 -9.65 -2.42 -13.50
C MET A 1 -9.96 -2.58 -14.97
N SER A 2 -9.09 -2.13 -15.87
CA SER A 2 -9.25 -2.32 -17.31
C SER A 2 -8.81 -3.72 -17.75
N ARG A 3 -9.18 -4.11 -18.98
CA ARG A 3 -8.72 -5.39 -19.58
C ARG A 3 -7.20 -5.44 -19.73
N GLU A 4 -6.58 -4.32 -20.08
CA GLU A 4 -5.12 -4.22 -20.23
C GLU A 4 -4.40 -4.35 -18.89
N GLU A 5 -4.90 -3.67 -17.85
CA GLU A 5 -4.40 -3.82 -16.47
C GLU A 5 -4.49 -5.28 -16.02
N PHE A 6 -5.62 -5.94 -16.28
CA PHE A 6 -5.80 -7.34 -15.90
C PHE A 6 -4.77 -8.27 -16.57
N LEU A 7 -4.56 -8.14 -17.88
CA LEU A 7 -3.58 -8.95 -18.62
C LEU A 7 -2.15 -8.68 -18.12
N LEU A 8 -1.80 -7.42 -17.84
CA LEU A 8 -0.48 -7.07 -17.33
C LEU A 8 -0.26 -7.62 -15.91
N TYR A 9 -1.25 -7.50 -15.04
CA TYR A 9 -1.12 -7.88 -13.64
C TYR A 9 -1.21 -9.39 -13.43
N THR A 10 -1.88 -10.13 -14.31
CA THR A 10 -1.92 -11.61 -14.24
C THR A 10 -0.67 -12.29 -14.77
N ASN A 11 0.28 -11.55 -15.35
CA ASN A 11 1.58 -12.08 -15.74
C ASN A 11 2.37 -12.51 -14.49
N GLY A 12 3.03 -13.68 -14.53
CA GLY A 12 3.80 -14.23 -13.41
C GLY A 12 5.09 -13.48 -13.10
N LEU A 13 5.52 -12.53 -13.95
CA LEU A 13 6.71 -11.70 -13.74
C LEU A 13 6.33 -10.22 -13.75
N TRP A 14 6.58 -9.53 -12.64
CA TRP A 14 6.37 -8.09 -12.52
C TRP A 14 7.71 -7.36 -12.35
N ASN A 15 7.86 -6.27 -13.09
CA ASN A 15 9.03 -5.39 -13.00
C ASN A 15 8.61 -4.07 -12.34
N PHE A 16 9.31 -3.70 -11.27
CA PHE A 16 9.13 -2.43 -10.57
C PHE A 16 10.49 -1.78 -10.33
N SER A 17 10.54 -0.46 -10.42
CA SER A 17 11.66 0.31 -9.86
C SER A 17 11.58 0.27 -8.34
N GLY A 18 12.70 0.06 -7.65
CA GLY A 18 12.75 0.11 -6.19
C GLY A 18 12.45 1.50 -5.63
N GLU A 19 11.88 1.57 -4.43
CA GLU A 19 11.65 2.85 -3.75
C GLU A 19 12.89 3.38 -3.05
N SER A 20 13.04 4.71 -3.05
CA SER A 20 14.17 5.40 -2.44
C SER A 20 14.09 5.34 -0.91
N LYS A 21 15.05 4.66 -0.27
CA LYS A 21 15.21 4.63 1.20
C LYS A 21 15.30 6.03 1.84
N LYS A 22 15.85 7.02 1.10
CA LYS A 22 16.04 8.40 1.60
C LYS A 22 14.73 9.19 1.74
N ARG A 23 13.68 8.83 0.99
CA ARG A 23 12.44 9.63 0.92
C ARG A 23 11.47 9.34 2.07
N LEU A 24 11.58 8.18 2.72
CA LEU A 24 10.57 7.70 3.67
C LEU A 24 11.08 7.39 5.09
N LYS A 25 12.36 7.61 5.42
CA LYS A 25 12.97 7.22 6.73
C LYS A 25 12.63 5.77 7.15
N HIS A 26 12.34 4.90 6.19
CA HIS A 26 12.05 3.48 6.40
C HIS A 26 13.08 2.67 5.60
N PRO A 27 13.68 1.62 6.19
CA PRO A 27 14.83 0.92 5.58
C PRO A 27 14.47 0.11 4.34
N ALA A 28 13.20 -0.23 4.12
CA ALA A 28 12.74 -1.05 2.99
C ALA A 28 11.25 -0.85 2.60
N PRO A 29 10.82 0.33 2.14
CA PRO A 29 9.49 0.48 1.55
C PRO A 29 9.42 -0.30 0.22
N PHE A 30 8.41 -1.15 0.05
CA PHE A 30 8.10 -1.69 -1.29
C PHE A 30 7.44 -0.61 -2.16
N PRO A 31 7.56 -0.69 -3.50
CA PRO A 31 6.89 0.21 -4.43
C PRO A 31 5.39 0.22 -4.22
N ARG A 32 4.76 1.41 -4.24
CA ARG A 32 3.29 1.54 -4.06
C ARG A 32 2.50 0.73 -5.08
N GLU A 33 3.06 0.55 -6.27
CA GLU A 33 2.43 -0.24 -7.32
C GLU A 33 2.22 -1.71 -6.91
N LEU A 34 3.11 -2.28 -6.10
CA LEU A 34 3.04 -3.68 -5.67
C LEU A 34 1.72 -4.00 -4.93
N PRO A 35 1.39 -3.37 -3.78
CA PRO A 35 0.11 -3.62 -3.11
C PRO A 35 -1.07 -3.16 -3.96
N SER A 36 -0.93 -2.09 -4.75
CA SER A 36 -2.01 -1.56 -5.59
C SER A 36 -2.50 -2.62 -6.60
N ARG A 37 -1.57 -3.34 -7.24
CA ARG A 37 -1.88 -4.46 -8.13
C ARG A 37 -2.57 -5.60 -7.38
N CYS A 38 -2.02 -6.03 -6.25
CA CYS A 38 -2.61 -7.10 -5.45
C CYS A 38 -4.04 -6.78 -5.00
N ILE A 39 -4.27 -5.56 -4.50
CA ILE A 39 -5.59 -5.11 -4.04
C ILE A 39 -6.58 -5.08 -5.21
N LYS A 40 -6.18 -4.55 -6.38
CA LYS A 40 -7.02 -4.56 -7.58
C LYS A 40 -7.37 -5.97 -8.09
N LEU A 41 -6.44 -6.92 -7.97
CA LEU A 41 -6.62 -8.29 -8.44
C LEU A 41 -7.48 -9.15 -7.50
N PHE A 42 -7.34 -8.97 -6.18
CA PHE A 42 -7.83 -9.92 -5.19
C PHE A 42 -8.86 -9.35 -4.21
N SER A 43 -9.40 -8.15 -4.47
CA SER A 43 -10.45 -7.55 -3.65
C SER A 43 -11.42 -6.72 -4.49
N PHE A 44 -12.62 -6.48 -3.96
CA PHE A 44 -13.63 -5.58 -4.49
C PHE A 44 -13.65 -4.25 -3.72
N LEU A 45 -14.43 -3.28 -4.21
CA LEU A 45 -14.67 -2.05 -3.47
C LEU A 45 -15.25 -2.38 -2.09
N GLU A 46 -14.86 -1.60 -1.09
CA GLU A 46 -15.31 -1.75 0.31
C GLU A 46 -14.87 -3.05 1.01
N ASP A 47 -14.11 -3.93 0.35
CA ASP A 47 -13.42 -5.02 1.05
C ASP A 47 -12.40 -4.47 2.06
N THR A 48 -12.10 -5.28 3.07
CA THR A 48 -11.09 -4.94 4.08
C THR A 48 -9.75 -5.60 3.76
N ILE A 49 -8.71 -4.79 3.58
CA ILE A 49 -7.34 -5.24 3.39
C ILE A 49 -6.62 -5.28 4.75
N PHE A 50 -6.11 -6.44 5.12
CA PHE A 50 -5.32 -6.60 6.33
C PHE A 50 -3.83 -6.76 5.99
N ASP A 51 -2.99 -5.96 6.64
CA ASP A 51 -1.53 -6.08 6.56
C ASP A 51 -0.94 -6.29 7.97
N PRO A 52 -0.49 -7.52 8.30
CA PRO A 52 0.05 -7.82 9.62
C PRO A 52 1.45 -7.23 9.89
N PHE A 53 2.12 -6.72 8.85
CA PHE A 53 3.48 -6.16 8.93
C PHE A 53 3.55 -4.84 8.17
N SER A 54 2.65 -3.93 8.54
CA SER A 54 2.33 -2.75 7.74
C SER A 54 3.46 -1.73 7.64
N GLY A 55 4.44 -1.76 8.55
CA GLY A 55 5.60 -0.87 8.55
C GLY A 55 5.19 0.58 8.37
N SER A 56 5.76 1.22 7.35
CA SER A 56 5.44 2.62 7.00
C SER A 56 4.02 2.87 6.45
N GLY A 57 3.16 1.86 6.31
CA GLY A 57 1.75 2.00 5.95
C GLY A 57 1.43 1.99 4.45
N THR A 58 2.33 1.52 3.58
CA THR A 58 2.12 1.60 2.12
C THR A 58 0.89 0.81 1.65
N THR A 59 0.64 -0.39 2.19
CA THR A 59 -0.57 -1.18 1.86
C THR A 59 -1.85 -0.45 2.25
N ILE A 60 -1.86 0.13 3.45
CA ILE A 60 -3.01 0.88 4.00
C ILE A 60 -3.33 2.09 3.13
N LEU A 61 -2.30 2.83 2.72
CA LEU A 61 -2.44 3.98 1.82
C LEU A 61 -3.06 3.59 0.48
N GLU A 62 -2.55 2.53 -0.15
CA GLU A 62 -3.05 2.08 -1.45
C GLU A 62 -4.45 1.46 -1.35
N ALA A 63 -4.76 0.75 -0.26
CA ALA A 63 -6.11 0.24 -0.01
C ALA A 63 -7.13 1.39 0.06
N ASN A 64 -6.85 2.42 0.86
CA ASN A 64 -7.72 3.59 0.96
C ASN A 64 -7.86 4.32 -0.38
N ALA A 65 -6.75 4.54 -1.10
CA ALA A 65 -6.76 5.19 -2.41
C ALA A 65 -7.59 4.42 -3.46
N LEU A 66 -7.68 3.10 -3.31
CA LEU A 66 -8.49 2.21 -4.17
C LEU A 66 -9.92 2.01 -3.64
N GLY A 67 -10.34 2.69 -2.58
CA GLY A 67 -11.70 2.57 -2.02
C GLY A 67 -11.94 1.26 -1.27
N ARG A 68 -10.91 0.71 -0.62
CA ARG A 68 -11.00 -0.41 0.33
C ARG A 68 -10.84 0.11 1.75
N PHE A 69 -11.47 -0.57 2.71
CA PHE A 69 -11.10 -0.41 4.11
C PHE A 69 -9.76 -1.10 4.36
N SER A 70 -9.07 -0.72 5.44
CA SER A 70 -7.79 -1.33 5.76
C SER A 70 -7.51 -1.37 7.25
N VAL A 71 -6.78 -2.42 7.66
CA VAL A 71 -6.26 -2.60 9.00
C VAL A 71 -4.79 -2.96 8.87
N GLY A 72 -3.92 -2.22 9.54
CA GLY A 72 -2.50 -2.51 9.60
C GLY A 72 -2.05 -2.80 11.02
N LEU A 73 -1.19 -3.80 11.18
CA LEU A 73 -0.48 -4.08 12.42
C LEU A 73 1.01 -3.78 12.22
N GLU A 74 1.62 -3.17 13.22
CA GLU A 74 3.05 -2.88 13.26
C GLU A 74 3.48 -2.84 14.74
N ILE A 75 4.63 -3.43 15.05
CA ILE A 75 5.13 -3.55 16.42
C ILE A 75 5.97 -2.35 16.83
N GLU A 76 6.67 -1.74 15.87
CA GLU A 76 7.53 -0.59 16.10
C GLU A 76 6.73 0.71 16.12
N LYS A 77 6.66 1.33 17.31
CA LYS A 77 5.87 2.56 17.52
C LYS A 77 6.25 3.69 16.56
N GLU A 78 7.54 3.83 16.23
CA GLU A 78 8.01 4.86 15.30
C GLU A 78 7.41 4.69 13.89
N TYR A 79 7.25 3.44 13.44
CA TYR A 79 6.61 3.15 12.15
C TYR A 79 5.10 3.32 12.20
N CYS A 80 4.45 3.00 13.34
CA CYS A 80 3.04 3.33 13.55
C CYS A 80 2.76 4.83 13.41
N GLU A 81 3.57 5.68 14.04
CA GLU A 81 3.41 7.14 13.95
C GLU A 81 3.71 7.66 12.53
N LEU A 82 4.74 7.13 11.87
CA LEU A 82 5.05 7.46 10.47
C LEU A 82 3.89 7.07 9.54
N SER A 83 3.36 5.86 9.68
CA SER A 83 2.22 5.34 8.92
C SER A 83 1.00 6.23 9.09
N LYS A 84 0.63 6.51 10.35
CA LYS A 84 -0.49 7.40 10.70
C LYS A 84 -0.33 8.78 10.07
N LYS A 85 0.85 9.40 10.19
CA LYS A 85 1.12 10.71 9.58
C LYS A 85 0.88 10.69 8.07
N ARG A 86 1.46 9.71 7.37
CA ARG A 86 1.30 9.57 5.91
C ARG A 86 -0.16 9.37 5.49
N ILE A 87 -0.92 8.59 6.25
CA ILE A 87 -2.34 8.34 5.98
C ILE A 87 -3.15 9.61 6.14
N LEU A 88 -2.97 10.34 7.25
CA LEU A 88 -3.72 11.57 7.48
C LEU A 88 -3.38 12.67 6.47
N GLU A 89 -2.11 12.81 6.08
CA GLU A 89 -1.67 13.70 4.98
C GLU A 89 -2.38 13.33 3.66
N SER A 90 -2.49 12.04 3.34
CA SER A 90 -3.15 11.58 2.10
C SER A 90 -4.65 11.88 2.07
N LEU A 91 -5.29 11.99 3.24
CA LEU A 91 -6.70 12.30 3.40
C LEU A 91 -6.96 13.81 3.57
N SER A 92 -5.91 14.66 3.54
CA SER A 92 -6.02 16.09 3.83
C SER A 92 -6.67 16.40 5.19
N LEU A 93 -6.44 15.53 6.17
CA LEU A 93 -6.96 15.67 7.54
C LEU A 93 -5.96 16.35 8.50
N VAL A 94 -4.83 16.84 7.97
CA VAL A 94 -3.75 17.56 8.68
C VAL A 94 -3.21 18.65 7.78
#